data_AF-A0A529WQF3-F1
#
_entry.id   AF-A0A529WQF3-F1
#
_cell.length_a   1.000
_cell.length_b   1.000
_cell.length_c   1.000
_cell.angle_alpha   90.00
_cell.angle_beta   90.00
_cell.angle_gamma   90.00
#
_symmetry.space_group_name_H-M   'P 1'
#
loop_
_entity.id
_entity.type
_entity.pdbx_description
1 polymer ?
#
loop_
_entity_poly.entity_id
_entity_poly.type
_entity_poly.pdbx_seq_one_letter_code
_entity_poly.pdbx_strand_id
1 'polypeptide(L)'
;DVASLTGFHDEVLSNLKLEYSAAGSRVNGLNVTAAASSGAPITINNTTSEGGRVLRVKSADAGAILRFLNVYEHMEGGAITLSLSGAADGPMKGQVDARNFYVVNEPKLASIVSTAPAGDTRSLNEAVKGNIDTSRVQFERGFAEIDKGSGYLRLANGLLRGPRIGTTFQGTLYDPNNNMDMTGTFMPVYGLNRIFGELPLFGPLLGNGRDRGLIGVTYRLRGNANKPTLNVNPLSVVAPGIFRSIFEYR
;
A
#
# COMPACT_ATOMS: atom_id res chain seq x y z
N ASP A 1 -11.53 25.11 -18.24
CA ASP A 1 -10.73 25.47 -17.05
C ASP A 1 -11.62 25.75 -15.87
N VAL A 2 -11.29 25.18 -14.72
CA VAL A 2 -12.00 25.39 -13.45
C VAL A 2 -11.00 25.95 -12.44
N ALA A 3 -11.34 27.07 -11.81
CA ALA A 3 -10.44 27.77 -10.89
C ALA A 3 -10.11 26.91 -9.66
N SER A 4 -11.12 26.30 -9.05
CA SER A 4 -10.98 25.39 -7.92
C SER A 4 -12.04 24.29 -7.94
N LEU A 5 -11.67 23.10 -7.49
CA LEU A 5 -12.56 21.96 -7.31
C LEU A 5 -12.33 21.38 -5.91
N THR A 6 -13.38 21.28 -5.11
CA THR A 6 -13.34 20.64 -3.79
C THR A 6 -13.72 19.17 -3.93
N GLY A 7 -12.90 18.29 -3.35
CA GLY A 7 -13.12 16.85 -3.31
C GLY A 7 -13.44 16.37 -1.90
N PHE A 8 -13.13 15.10 -1.64
CA PHE A 8 -13.28 14.52 -0.31
C PHE A 8 -12.23 15.09 0.66
N HIS A 9 -12.51 15.01 1.96
CA HIS A 9 -11.65 15.50 3.04
C HIS A 9 -11.30 17.00 2.92
N ASP A 10 -12.21 17.79 2.36
CA ASP A 10 -12.05 19.23 2.11
C ASP A 10 -10.81 19.59 1.26
N GLU A 11 -10.27 18.61 0.51
CA GLU A 11 -9.14 18.84 -0.38
C GLU A 11 -9.56 19.69 -1.57
N VAL A 12 -8.79 20.75 -1.82
CA VAL A 12 -9.03 21.66 -2.93
C VAL A 12 -7.95 21.48 -3.99
N LEU A 13 -8.39 21.22 -5.21
CA LEU A 13 -7.53 21.29 -6.39
C LEU A 13 -7.75 22.63 -7.08
N SER A 14 -6.67 23.32 -7.41
CA SER A 14 -6.70 24.59 -8.14
C SER A 14 -6.17 24.42 -9.56
N ASN A 15 -6.47 25.41 -10.42
CA ASN A 15 -5.96 25.47 -11.80
C ASN A 15 -6.28 24.20 -12.61
N LEU A 16 -7.48 23.66 -12.44
CA LEU A 16 -7.89 22.43 -13.10
C LEU A 16 -8.11 22.68 -14.60
N LYS A 17 -7.27 22.03 -15.41
CA LYS A 17 -7.46 21.93 -16.86
C LYS A 17 -7.79 20.49 -17.21
N LEU A 18 -8.88 20.31 -17.94
CA LEU A 18 -9.36 19.01 -18.38
C LEU A 18 -9.52 19.06 -19.90
N GLU A 19 -8.78 18.21 -20.60
CA GLU A 19 -8.96 17.94 -22.01
C GLU A 19 -9.49 16.52 -22.15
N TYR A 20 -10.62 16.36 -22.83
CA TYR A 20 -11.17 15.03 -23.10
C TYR A 20 -11.43 14.88 -24.60
N SER A 21 -11.30 13.67 -25.10
CA SER A 21 -11.69 13.30 -26.46
C SER A 21 -12.56 12.05 -26.41
N ALA A 22 -13.65 12.05 -27.15
CA ALA A 22 -14.60 10.96 -27.21
C ALA A 22 -15.10 10.74 -28.63
N ALA A 23 -15.39 9.49 -28.98
CA ALA A 23 -16.08 9.10 -30.20
C ALA A 23 -17.35 8.33 -29.83
N GLY A 24 -18.51 8.99 -29.95
CA GLY A 24 -19.78 8.45 -29.45
C GLY A 24 -19.75 8.28 -27.93
N SER A 25 -20.03 7.07 -27.45
CA SER A 25 -19.98 6.71 -26.01
C SER A 25 -18.59 6.33 -25.50
N ARG A 26 -17.58 6.25 -26.37
CA ARG A 26 -16.22 5.84 -25.98
C ARG A 26 -15.34 7.05 -25.71
N VAL A 27 -14.70 7.07 -24.54
CA VAL A 27 -13.68 8.05 -24.18
C VAL A 27 -12.33 7.59 -24.74
N ASN A 28 -11.80 8.34 -25.70
CA ASN A 28 -10.53 8.05 -26.38
C ASN A 28 -9.34 8.64 -25.62
N GLY A 29 -9.53 9.75 -24.90
CA GLY A 29 -8.45 10.39 -24.17
C GLY A 29 -8.97 11.31 -23.09
N LEU A 30 -8.26 11.37 -21.97
CA LEU A 30 -8.46 12.30 -20.88
C LEU A 30 -7.09 12.77 -20.38
N ASN A 31 -6.83 14.07 -20.48
CA ASN A 31 -5.72 14.75 -19.83
C ASN A 31 -6.27 15.67 -18.75
N VAL A 32 -5.76 15.53 -17.54
CA VAL A 32 -6.06 16.42 -16.43
C VAL A 32 -4.76 16.99 -15.89
N THR A 33 -4.72 18.29 -15.70
CA THR A 33 -3.69 18.96 -14.91
C THR A 33 -4.35 19.78 -13.83
N ALA A 34 -3.78 19.78 -12.63
CA ALA A 34 -4.24 20.56 -11.49
C ALA A 34 -3.07 20.81 -10.52
N ALA A 35 -3.31 21.63 -9.49
CA ALA A 35 -2.41 21.76 -8.35
C ALA A 35 -3.16 21.43 -7.06
N ALA A 36 -2.52 20.66 -6.17
CA ALA A 36 -3.03 20.44 -4.82
C ALA A 36 -3.03 21.75 -4.01
N SER A 37 -3.67 21.76 -2.84
CA SER A 37 -3.63 22.88 -1.88
C SER A 37 -2.19 23.31 -1.52
N SER A 38 -1.24 22.37 -1.55
CA SER A 38 0.20 22.60 -1.35
C SER A 38 0.90 23.28 -2.54
N GLY A 39 0.20 23.50 -3.65
CA GLY A 39 0.76 23.96 -4.93
C GLY A 39 1.41 22.86 -5.77
N ALA A 40 1.47 21.62 -5.25
CA ALA A 40 2.08 20.49 -5.93
C ALA A 40 1.33 20.11 -7.22
N PRO A 41 2.03 19.92 -8.36
CA PRO A 41 1.38 19.58 -9.62
C PRO A 41 0.82 18.15 -9.61
N ILE A 42 -0.35 18.00 -10.21
CA ILE A 42 -1.06 16.75 -10.45
C ILE A 42 -1.28 16.61 -11.94
N THR A 43 -0.95 15.45 -12.50
CA THR A 43 -1.22 15.11 -13.90
C THR A 43 -1.86 13.73 -13.99
N ILE A 44 -2.97 13.63 -14.71
CA ILE A 44 -3.65 12.38 -15.04
C ILE A 44 -3.76 12.29 -16.56
N ASN A 45 -3.26 11.21 -17.14
CA ASN A 45 -3.36 10.93 -18.57
C ASN A 45 -3.98 9.55 -18.72
N ASN A 46 -5.12 9.47 -19.40
CA ASN A 46 -5.79 8.23 -19.71
C ASN A 46 -6.06 8.20 -21.21
N THR A 47 -5.34 7.37 -21.94
CA THR A 47 -5.42 7.30 -23.41
C THR A 47 -5.87 5.92 -23.83
N THR A 48 -6.81 5.87 -24.77
CA THR A 48 -7.29 4.67 -25.43
C THR A 48 -6.91 4.77 -26.91
N SER A 49 -6.08 3.86 -27.40
CA SER A 49 -5.63 3.80 -28.79
C SER A 49 -5.43 2.36 -29.24
N GLU A 50 -5.78 2.04 -30.48
CA GLU A 50 -5.53 0.73 -31.10
C GLU A 50 -6.02 -0.48 -30.26
N GLY A 51 -7.14 -0.31 -29.54
CA GLY A 51 -7.71 -1.34 -28.66
C GLY A 51 -7.01 -1.49 -27.30
N GLY A 52 -5.94 -0.74 -27.04
CA GLY A 52 -5.27 -0.63 -25.75
C GLY A 52 -5.68 0.62 -24.98
N ARG A 53 -5.50 0.58 -23.67
CA ARG A 53 -5.71 1.71 -22.76
C ARG A 53 -4.51 1.84 -21.82
N VAL A 54 -4.07 3.07 -21.59
CA VAL A 54 -3.00 3.41 -20.67
C VAL A 54 -3.47 4.52 -19.75
N LEU A 55 -3.29 4.33 -18.44
CA LEU A 55 -3.57 5.30 -17.39
C LEU A 55 -2.26 5.63 -16.68
N ARG A 56 -1.90 6.90 -16.66
CA ARG A 56 -0.79 7.44 -15.88
C ARG A 56 -1.28 8.50 -14.93
N VAL A 57 -0.87 8.42 -13.67
CA VAL A 57 -1.08 9.47 -12.67
C VAL A 57 0.27 9.84 -12.10
N LYS A 58 0.52 11.13 -11.93
CA LYS A 58 1.69 11.66 -11.22
C LYS A 58 1.25 12.82 -10.34
N SER A 59 1.68 12.82 -9.09
CA SER A 59 1.51 13.94 -8.17
C SER A 59 2.75 14.12 -7.33
N ALA A 60 3.11 15.37 -7.02
CA ALA A 60 4.12 15.69 -6.03
C ALA A 60 3.55 15.88 -4.61
N ASP A 61 2.24 15.62 -4.43
CA ASP A 61 1.55 15.47 -3.15
C ASP A 61 0.61 14.26 -3.24
N ALA A 62 1.11 13.10 -2.82
CA ALA A 62 0.40 11.83 -2.84
C ALA A 62 -0.76 11.84 -1.84
N GLY A 63 -0.52 12.37 -0.64
CA GLY A 63 -1.53 12.51 0.39
C GLY A 63 -2.75 13.31 -0.08
N ALA A 64 -2.52 14.48 -0.67
CA ALA A 64 -3.61 15.33 -1.16
C ALA A 64 -4.46 14.64 -2.22
N ILE A 65 -3.86 13.98 -3.23
CA ILE A 65 -4.65 13.31 -4.28
C ILE A 65 -5.41 12.07 -3.74
N LEU A 66 -4.81 11.30 -2.82
CA LEU A 66 -5.49 10.15 -2.23
C LEU A 66 -6.66 10.56 -1.34
N ARG A 67 -6.51 11.64 -0.56
CA ARG A 67 -7.60 12.23 0.21
C ARG A 67 -8.68 12.80 -0.70
N PHE A 68 -8.30 13.59 -1.70
CA PHE A 68 -9.24 14.19 -2.66
C PHE A 68 -10.12 13.15 -3.35
N LEU A 69 -9.55 12.00 -3.72
CA LEU A 69 -10.24 10.89 -4.39
C LEU A 69 -10.92 9.89 -3.43
N ASN A 70 -10.86 10.13 -2.11
CA ASN A 70 -11.34 9.21 -1.08
C ASN A 70 -10.74 7.79 -1.16
N VAL A 71 -9.46 7.70 -1.52
CA VAL A 71 -8.75 6.41 -1.62
C VAL A 71 -8.09 6.04 -0.28
N TYR A 72 -7.45 7.01 0.36
CA TYR A 72 -6.77 6.80 1.64
C TYR A 72 -6.53 8.12 2.35
N GLU A 73 -7.01 8.24 3.59
CA GLU A 73 -7.01 9.51 4.32
C GLU A 73 -5.73 9.76 5.15
N HIS A 74 -5.08 8.69 5.60
CA HIS A 74 -3.98 8.76 6.56
C HIS A 74 -2.60 9.02 5.93
N MET A 75 -2.50 9.38 4.64
CA MET A 75 -1.21 9.69 4.01
C MET A 75 -0.98 11.20 3.93
N GLU A 76 0.17 11.69 4.39
CA GLU A 76 0.59 13.09 4.24
C GLU A 76 1.78 13.24 3.29
N GLY A 77 1.67 14.22 2.37
CA GLY A 77 2.72 14.63 1.45
C GLY A 77 3.17 13.51 0.51
N GLY A 78 4.46 13.53 0.18
CA GLY A 78 5.13 12.57 -0.71
C GLY A 78 4.76 12.71 -2.18
N ALA A 79 5.46 11.98 -3.03
CA ALA A 79 5.19 11.91 -4.47
C ALA A 79 4.60 10.55 -4.82
N ILE A 80 3.69 10.49 -5.79
CA ILE A 80 3.11 9.24 -6.30
C ILE A 80 3.16 9.20 -7.81
N THR A 81 3.44 8.01 -8.34
CA THR A 81 3.33 7.66 -9.75
C THR A 81 2.54 6.37 -9.89
N LEU A 82 1.58 6.36 -10.80
CA LEU A 82 0.79 5.20 -11.19
C LEU A 82 0.94 5.03 -12.70
N SER A 83 1.18 3.80 -13.16
CA SER A 83 1.15 3.46 -14.58
C SER A 83 0.43 2.13 -14.73
N LEU A 84 -0.73 2.15 -15.37
CA LEU A 84 -1.53 0.97 -15.69
C LEU A 84 -1.75 0.89 -17.21
N SER A 85 -1.82 -0.32 -17.74
CA SER A 85 -2.16 -0.59 -19.12
C SER A 85 -3.02 -1.84 -19.25
N GLY A 86 -3.87 -1.89 -20.26
CA GLY A 86 -4.72 -3.05 -20.53
C GLY A 86 -5.45 -2.92 -21.86
N ALA A 87 -6.41 -3.80 -22.11
CA ALA A 87 -7.35 -3.64 -23.21
C ALA A 87 -8.30 -2.45 -22.93
N ALA A 88 -8.85 -1.84 -23.98
CA ALA A 88 -9.71 -0.65 -23.89
C ALA A 88 -10.84 -0.78 -22.83
N ASP A 89 -11.53 -1.92 -22.84
CA ASP A 89 -12.66 -2.23 -21.96
C ASP A 89 -12.33 -3.35 -20.96
N GLY A 90 -11.05 -3.66 -20.77
CA GLY A 90 -10.58 -4.77 -19.94
C GLY A 90 -9.93 -4.32 -18.63
N PRO A 91 -9.50 -5.29 -17.79
CA PRO A 91 -8.65 -5.00 -16.64
C PRO A 91 -7.36 -4.32 -17.05
N MET A 92 -6.91 -3.38 -16.21
CA MET A 92 -5.63 -2.70 -16.36
C MET A 92 -4.65 -3.22 -15.32
N LYS A 93 -3.44 -3.52 -15.76
CA LYS A 93 -2.34 -3.98 -14.91
C LYS A 93 -1.16 -3.02 -14.95
N GLY A 94 -0.39 -2.99 -13.89
CA GLY A 94 0.82 -2.18 -13.82
C GLY A 94 1.25 -1.97 -12.39
N GLN A 95 1.69 -0.76 -12.05
CA GLN A 95 2.29 -0.50 -10.74
C GLN A 95 2.02 0.91 -10.22
N VAL A 96 2.06 1.03 -8.91
CA VAL A 96 2.12 2.29 -8.17
C VAL A 96 3.42 2.38 -7.39
N ASP A 97 4.05 3.54 -7.39
CA ASP A 97 5.23 3.87 -6.59
C ASP A 97 4.99 5.22 -5.90
N ALA A 98 5.13 5.25 -4.58
CA ALA A 98 5.03 6.45 -3.75
C ALA A 98 6.35 6.66 -3.00
N ARG A 99 6.75 7.90 -2.77
CA ARG A 99 8.04 8.25 -2.14
C ARG A 99 7.90 9.34 -1.10
N ASN A 100 8.70 9.25 -0.05
CA ASN A 100 8.88 10.28 0.96
C ASN A 100 7.56 10.82 1.53
N PHE A 101 6.68 9.92 1.98
CA PHE A 101 5.39 10.27 2.57
C PHE A 101 5.36 9.88 4.05
N TYR A 102 4.38 10.42 4.77
CA TYR A 102 4.07 10.00 6.12
C TYR A 102 2.72 9.27 6.15
N VAL A 103 2.62 8.27 7.02
CA VAL A 103 1.34 7.69 7.44
C VAL A 103 1.04 8.24 8.83
N VAL A 104 -0.13 8.85 9.00
CA VAL A 104 -0.49 9.64 10.17
C VAL A 104 -1.79 9.13 10.78
N ASN A 105 -1.74 8.83 12.07
CA ASN A 105 -2.88 8.37 12.86
C ASN A 105 -3.62 7.16 12.26
N GLU A 106 -2.90 6.22 11.64
CA GLU A 106 -3.49 5.03 11.03
C GLU A 106 -3.83 3.97 12.11
N PRO A 107 -5.13 3.69 12.37
CA PRO A 107 -5.52 2.82 13.48
C PRO A 107 -5.07 1.36 13.30
N LYS A 108 -4.98 0.86 12.07
CA LYS A 108 -4.53 -0.52 11.80
C LYS A 108 -3.04 -0.67 12.08
N LEU A 109 -2.25 0.36 11.77
CA LEU A 109 -0.82 0.38 12.07
C LEU A 109 -0.59 0.40 13.58
N ALA A 110 -1.33 1.26 14.30
CA ALA A 110 -1.28 1.28 15.77
C ALA A 110 -1.62 -0.08 16.37
N SER A 111 -2.68 -0.74 15.89
CA SER A 111 -3.10 -2.08 16.34
C SER A 111 -2.04 -3.16 16.10
N ILE A 112 -1.37 -3.16 14.94
CA ILE A 112 -0.31 -4.14 14.63
C ILE A 112 0.87 -3.99 15.62
N VAL A 113 1.26 -2.75 15.90
CA VAL A 113 2.39 -2.43 16.79
C VAL A 113 2.07 -2.69 18.27
N SER A 114 0.81 -2.52 18.69
CA SER A 114 0.38 -2.75 20.07
C SER A 114 0.04 -4.20 20.38
N THR A 115 -0.10 -5.07 19.38
CA THR A 115 -0.49 -6.48 19.59
C THR A 115 0.62 -7.23 20.34
N ALA A 116 0.29 -7.81 21.50
CA ALA A 116 1.17 -8.69 22.26
C ALA A 116 1.24 -10.09 21.61
N PRO A 117 2.42 -10.73 21.57
CA PRO A 117 2.50 -12.12 21.16
C PRO A 117 1.67 -13.08 22.01
N ALA A 118 1.09 -14.09 21.38
CA ALA A 118 0.36 -15.12 22.10
C ALA A 118 1.30 -15.83 23.09
N GLY A 119 1.02 -15.69 24.39
CA GLY A 119 1.84 -16.25 25.47
C GLY A 119 2.89 -15.29 26.07
N ASP A 120 2.97 -14.04 25.61
CA ASP A 120 3.74 -12.97 26.25
C ASP A 120 2.77 -11.86 26.72
N THR A 121 3.09 -11.21 27.84
CA THR A 121 2.30 -10.07 28.34
C THR A 121 2.74 -8.75 27.72
N ARG A 122 3.89 -8.76 27.02
CA ARG A 122 4.50 -7.58 26.42
C ARG A 122 3.97 -7.33 25.01
N SER A 123 3.56 -6.10 24.74
CA SER A 123 3.19 -5.68 23.37
C SER A 123 4.36 -5.84 22.40
N LEU A 124 4.10 -5.87 21.08
CA LEU A 124 5.17 -5.87 20.09
C LEU A 124 6.16 -4.74 20.36
N ASN A 125 5.67 -3.52 20.58
CA ASN A 125 6.46 -2.35 20.98
C ASN A 125 7.40 -2.61 22.17
N GLU A 126 6.91 -3.27 23.22
CA GLU A 126 7.71 -3.65 24.39
C GLU A 126 8.75 -4.74 24.06
N ALA A 127 8.40 -5.68 23.18
CA ALA A 127 9.30 -6.73 22.71
C ALA A 127 10.42 -6.18 21.80
N VAL A 128 10.16 -5.13 21.01
CA VAL A 128 11.19 -4.47 20.16
C VAL A 128 11.98 -3.36 20.86
N LYS A 129 11.76 -3.09 22.16
CA LYS A 129 12.46 -2.02 22.93
C LYS A 129 12.48 -0.66 22.21
N GLY A 130 11.51 -0.40 21.37
CA GLY A 130 11.41 0.82 20.58
C GLY A 130 10.06 1.43 20.84
N ASN A 131 10.02 2.65 21.36
CA ASN A 131 8.82 3.47 21.36
C ASN A 131 8.50 3.82 19.89
N ILE A 132 7.90 2.88 19.13
CA ILE A 132 7.43 3.16 17.78
C ILE A 132 6.24 4.09 17.94
N ASP A 133 6.50 5.37 17.79
CA ASP A 133 5.47 6.38 17.65
C ASP A 133 4.74 6.15 16.32
N THR A 134 3.51 5.64 16.42
CA THR A 134 2.63 5.35 15.29
C THR A 134 1.74 6.54 14.92
N SER A 135 1.79 7.65 15.67
CA SER A 135 1.02 8.86 15.34
C SER A 135 1.47 9.44 14.00
N ARG A 136 2.76 9.35 13.68
CA ARG A 136 3.33 9.83 12.42
C ARG A 136 4.56 9.02 12.02
N VAL A 137 4.40 8.16 11.02
CA VAL A 137 5.44 7.24 10.55
C VAL A 137 5.91 7.61 9.15
N GLN A 138 7.23 7.76 8.99
CA GLN A 138 7.83 8.05 7.69
C GLN A 138 8.04 6.78 6.86
N PHE A 139 7.71 6.86 5.57
CA PHE A 139 8.08 5.88 4.57
C PHE A 139 8.83 6.55 3.41
N GLU A 140 9.98 5.97 3.07
CA GLU A 140 10.80 6.41 1.95
C GLU A 140 10.23 5.93 0.62
N ARG A 141 9.64 4.72 0.62
CA ARG A 141 9.07 4.09 -0.57
C ARG A 141 7.84 3.26 -0.23
N GLY A 142 6.81 3.40 -1.05
CA GLY A 142 5.68 2.49 -1.16
C GLY A 142 5.61 1.97 -2.59
N PHE A 143 5.40 0.67 -2.78
CA PHE A 143 5.30 0.05 -4.10
C PHE A 143 4.24 -1.04 -4.06
N ALA A 144 3.51 -1.21 -5.17
CA ALA A 144 2.70 -2.41 -5.42
C ALA A 144 2.46 -2.60 -6.92
N GLU A 145 2.38 -3.85 -7.34
CA GLU A 145 1.75 -4.22 -8.60
C GLU A 145 0.24 -4.21 -8.43
N ILE A 146 -0.46 -3.73 -9.47
CA ILE A 146 -1.89 -3.52 -9.49
C ILE A 146 -2.51 -4.36 -10.59
N ASP A 147 -3.62 -5.03 -10.26
CA ASP A 147 -4.61 -5.54 -11.22
C ASP A 147 -5.97 -4.91 -10.88
N LYS A 148 -6.42 -4.00 -11.74
CA LYS A 148 -7.65 -3.23 -11.60
C LYS A 148 -8.63 -3.63 -12.69
N GLY A 149 -9.76 -4.23 -12.32
CA GLY A 149 -10.86 -4.50 -13.24
C GLY A 149 -12.17 -3.85 -12.81
N SER A 150 -13.28 -4.30 -13.39
CA SER A 150 -14.62 -3.79 -13.02
C SER A 150 -14.96 -4.24 -11.60
N GLY A 151 -15.17 -3.29 -10.69
CA GLY A 151 -15.56 -3.58 -9.30
C GLY A 151 -14.48 -4.20 -8.42
N TYR A 152 -13.24 -4.42 -8.87
CA TYR A 152 -12.19 -4.98 -8.02
C TYR A 152 -10.85 -4.25 -8.15
N LEU A 153 -10.01 -4.41 -7.12
CA LEU A 153 -8.59 -4.03 -7.11
C LEU A 153 -7.79 -5.08 -6.36
N ARG A 154 -6.80 -5.66 -7.02
CA ARG A 154 -5.84 -6.61 -6.44
C ARG A 154 -4.45 -5.99 -6.42
N LEU A 155 -3.72 -6.29 -5.36
CA LEU A 155 -2.37 -5.83 -5.12
C LEU A 155 -1.44 -7.04 -4.99
N ALA A 156 -0.31 -6.98 -5.66
CA ALA A 156 0.74 -7.98 -5.56
C ALA A 156 2.08 -7.29 -5.29
N ASN A 157 3.03 -8.04 -4.72
CA ASN A 157 4.41 -7.57 -4.53
C ASN A 157 4.49 -6.23 -3.77
N GLY A 158 3.54 -6.01 -2.86
CA GLY A 158 3.39 -4.76 -2.13
C GLY A 158 4.45 -4.61 -1.05
N LEU A 159 5.02 -3.42 -0.93
CA LEU A 159 6.04 -3.08 0.06
C LEU A 159 5.89 -1.62 0.48
N LEU A 160 5.94 -1.36 1.78
CA LEU A 160 6.28 -0.06 2.36
C LEU A 160 7.62 -0.17 3.08
N ARG A 161 8.55 0.74 2.77
CA ARG A 161 9.88 0.82 3.38
C ARG A 161 10.06 2.17 4.07
N GLY A 162 10.35 2.14 5.36
CA GLY A 162 10.72 3.30 6.15
C GLY A 162 11.98 3.03 6.98
N PRO A 163 12.52 4.06 7.67
CA PRO A 163 13.77 3.95 8.43
C PRO A 163 13.63 3.15 9.74
N ARG A 164 12.41 3.04 10.28
CA ARG A 164 12.15 2.30 11.54
C ARG A 164 11.40 0.99 11.32
N ILE A 165 10.50 0.97 10.34
CA ILE A 165 9.60 -0.14 10.07
C ILE A 165 9.40 -0.31 8.56
N GLY A 166 9.07 -1.52 8.15
CA GLY A 166 8.58 -1.84 6.82
C GLY A 166 7.44 -2.85 6.89
N THR A 167 6.68 -2.97 5.81
CA THR A 167 5.68 -4.03 5.68
C THR A 167 5.61 -4.50 4.24
N THR A 168 5.47 -5.80 4.05
CA THR A 168 4.98 -6.35 2.76
C THR A 168 3.48 -6.52 2.82
N PHE A 169 2.81 -6.52 1.67
CA PHE A 169 1.38 -6.78 1.56
C PHE A 169 0.99 -7.31 0.18
N GLN A 170 -0.08 -8.10 0.13
CA GLN A 170 -0.68 -8.60 -1.11
C GLN A 170 -2.12 -9.05 -0.87
N GLY A 171 -2.89 -9.19 -1.95
CA GLY A 171 -4.25 -9.75 -1.91
C GLY A 171 -5.26 -8.91 -2.66
N THR A 172 -6.52 -9.00 -2.23
CA THR A 172 -7.63 -8.25 -2.80
C THR A 172 -7.97 -7.08 -1.88
N LEU A 173 -7.79 -5.84 -2.37
CA LEU A 173 -8.13 -4.65 -1.61
C LEU A 173 -9.65 -4.49 -1.51
N TYR A 174 -10.34 -4.69 -2.62
CA TYR A 174 -11.79 -4.84 -2.68
C TYR A 174 -12.18 -5.71 -3.87
N ASP A 175 -13.23 -6.50 -3.71
CA ASP A 175 -13.90 -7.28 -4.75
C ASP A 175 -15.25 -6.62 -5.15
N PRO A 176 -16.00 -7.19 -6.13
CA PRO A 176 -17.30 -6.62 -6.54
C PRO A 176 -18.35 -6.52 -5.43
N ASN A 177 -18.18 -7.25 -4.32
CA ASN A 177 -19.03 -7.21 -3.14
C ASN A 177 -18.45 -6.30 -2.04
N ASN A 178 -17.43 -5.49 -2.36
CA ASN A 178 -16.70 -4.63 -1.43
C ASN A 178 -16.03 -5.38 -0.28
N ASN A 179 -15.61 -6.63 -0.50
CA ASN A 179 -14.85 -7.39 0.47
C ASN A 179 -13.34 -7.28 0.23
N MET A 180 -12.59 -7.16 1.33
CA MET A 180 -11.14 -7.18 1.40
C MET A 180 -10.65 -8.55 1.87
N ASP A 181 -9.55 -9.02 1.29
CA ASP A 181 -8.73 -10.11 1.82
C ASP A 181 -7.27 -9.81 1.50
N MET A 182 -6.57 -9.19 2.44
CA MET A 182 -5.19 -8.77 2.32
C MET A 182 -4.35 -9.46 3.38
N THR A 183 -3.17 -9.93 3.02
CA THR A 183 -2.15 -10.43 3.95
C THR A 183 -0.91 -9.57 3.88
N GLY A 184 -0.16 -9.50 4.96
CA GLY A 184 1.11 -8.81 4.99
C GLY A 184 1.99 -9.22 6.15
N THR A 185 3.23 -8.77 6.11
CA THR A 185 4.23 -9.01 7.16
C THR A 185 4.84 -7.69 7.56
N PHE A 186 4.61 -7.29 8.81
CA PHE A 186 5.23 -6.13 9.44
C PHE A 186 6.63 -6.48 9.96
N MET A 187 7.61 -5.62 9.72
CA MET A 187 9.02 -5.88 10.04
C MET A 187 9.68 -4.64 10.67
N PRO A 188 10.31 -4.74 11.86
CA PRO A 188 11.14 -3.68 12.42
C PRO A 188 12.51 -3.64 11.71
N VAL A 189 13.04 -2.43 11.46
CA VAL A 189 14.32 -2.24 10.73
C VAL A 189 15.53 -2.72 11.52
N TYR A 190 15.43 -2.85 12.84
CA TYR A 190 16.51 -3.41 13.66
C TYR A 190 16.81 -4.91 13.37
N GLY A 191 16.03 -5.58 12.52
CA GLY A 191 16.33 -6.91 11.95
C GLY A 191 16.72 -6.92 10.45
N LEU A 192 16.95 -5.76 9.83
CA LEU A 192 16.93 -5.58 8.36
C LEU A 192 18.27 -5.27 7.69
N ASN A 193 19.43 -5.54 8.31
CA ASN A 193 20.72 -5.17 7.70
C ASN A 193 21.03 -5.80 6.32
N ARG A 194 20.24 -6.75 5.76
CA ARG A 194 20.54 -7.39 4.45
C ARG A 194 19.39 -7.76 3.51
N ILE A 195 18.11 -7.65 3.87
CA ILE A 195 17.01 -8.20 3.02
C ILE A 195 16.69 -7.32 1.80
N PHE A 196 16.88 -6.01 1.86
CA PHE A 196 16.43 -5.10 0.81
C PHE A 196 17.44 -4.88 -0.34
N GLY A 197 18.62 -5.50 -0.27
CA GLY A 197 19.63 -5.45 -1.34
C GLY A 197 19.40 -6.47 -2.46
N GLU A 198 18.57 -7.51 -2.25
CA GLU A 198 18.48 -8.68 -3.14
C GLU A 198 17.03 -9.10 -3.45
N LEU A 199 16.09 -8.17 -3.67
CA LEU A 199 14.72 -8.52 -4.05
C LEU A 199 14.47 -8.36 -5.57
N PRO A 200 14.81 -9.34 -6.42
CA PRO A 200 14.08 -9.58 -7.65
C PRO A 200 13.02 -10.67 -7.38
N LEU A 201 11.74 -10.31 -7.48
CA LEU A 201 10.61 -11.22 -7.69
C LEU A 201 10.17 -12.04 -6.45
N PHE A 202 9.01 -11.69 -5.88
CA PHE A 202 8.45 -12.38 -4.71
C PHE A 202 7.93 -13.79 -5.08
N GLY A 203 8.53 -14.81 -4.45
CA GLY A 203 8.02 -16.18 -4.24
C GLY A 203 8.22 -16.55 -2.76
N PRO A 204 7.88 -17.77 -2.27
CA PRO A 204 7.81 -18.11 -0.84
C PRO A 204 9.19 -18.07 -0.16
N LEU A 205 9.66 -16.87 0.16
CA LEU A 205 11.03 -16.60 0.62
C LEU A 205 11.02 -15.96 2.01
N LEU A 206 10.22 -16.52 2.91
CA LEU A 206 10.48 -16.46 4.35
C LEU A 206 10.84 -17.85 4.91
N GLY A 207 11.28 -18.78 4.06
CA GLY A 207 11.44 -20.19 4.44
C GLY A 207 12.80 -20.85 4.21
N ASN A 208 13.82 -20.19 3.64
CA ASN A 208 15.07 -20.89 3.31
C ASN A 208 16.37 -20.06 3.40
N GLY A 209 16.43 -19.12 4.33
CA GLY A 209 17.69 -18.47 4.72
C GLY A 209 18.32 -19.21 5.89
N ARG A 210 19.42 -19.92 5.64
CA ARG A 210 20.29 -20.47 6.69
C ARG A 210 20.79 -19.30 7.55
N ASP A 211 20.63 -19.46 8.86
CA ASP A 211 21.25 -18.68 9.93
C ASP A 211 20.72 -17.25 10.18
N ARG A 212 19.78 -17.17 11.13
CA ARG A 212 19.50 -16.08 12.10
C ARG A 212 18.31 -15.15 11.81
N GLY A 213 17.12 -15.59 12.25
CA GLY A 213 16.13 -14.85 13.05
C GLY A 213 15.61 -13.50 12.54
N LEU A 214 14.64 -13.52 11.63
CA LEU A 214 13.77 -12.38 11.34
C LEU A 214 12.50 -12.49 12.18
N ILE A 215 12.22 -11.48 13.02
CA ILE A 215 10.95 -11.34 13.75
C ILE A 215 10.05 -10.45 12.89
N GLY A 216 9.17 -11.07 12.11
CA GLY A 216 8.10 -10.37 11.40
C GLY A 216 6.75 -10.71 12.04
N VAL A 217 5.81 -9.78 11.98
CA VAL A 217 4.43 -10.02 12.42
C VAL A 217 3.55 -10.13 11.21
N THR A 218 3.04 -11.34 10.96
CA THR A 218 2.06 -11.55 9.90
C THR A 218 0.69 -11.04 10.34
N TYR A 219 -0.01 -10.40 9.42
CA TYR A 219 -1.37 -9.91 9.63
C TYR A 219 -2.25 -10.23 8.43
N ARG A 220 -3.56 -10.21 8.67
CA ARG A 220 -4.59 -10.38 7.67
C ARG A 220 -5.74 -9.42 7.91
N LEU A 221 -6.12 -8.67 6.88
CA LEU A 221 -7.30 -7.81 6.86
C LEU A 221 -8.40 -8.51 6.05
N ARG A 222 -9.59 -8.68 6.65
CA ARG A 222 -10.72 -9.39 6.03
C ARG A 222 -12.07 -8.74 6.29
N GLY A 223 -13.03 -8.93 5.39
CA GLY A 223 -14.40 -8.43 5.54
C GLY A 223 -14.65 -7.17 4.71
N ASN A 224 -15.57 -6.31 5.13
CA ASN A 224 -15.92 -5.10 4.37
C ASN A 224 -14.69 -4.19 4.20
N ALA A 225 -14.38 -3.76 2.98
CA ALA A 225 -13.17 -3.00 2.68
C ALA A 225 -13.08 -1.65 3.41
N ASN A 226 -14.22 -1.04 3.77
CA ASN A 226 -14.27 0.20 4.52
C ASN A 226 -13.98 -0.01 6.02
N LYS A 227 -14.27 -1.20 6.56
CA LYS A 227 -14.09 -1.56 7.97
C LYS A 227 -13.64 -3.02 8.11
N PRO A 228 -12.45 -3.39 7.62
CA PRO A 228 -11.99 -4.77 7.65
C PRO A 228 -11.52 -5.14 9.06
N THR A 229 -11.75 -6.39 9.45
CA THR A 229 -11.22 -6.97 10.68
C THR A 229 -9.74 -7.29 10.50
N LEU A 230 -8.91 -6.78 11.40
CA LEU A 230 -7.49 -7.08 11.48
C LEU A 230 -7.27 -8.32 12.37
N ASN A 231 -6.67 -9.35 11.81
CA ASN A 231 -6.18 -10.52 12.53
C ASN A 231 -4.66 -10.51 12.49
N VAL A 232 -4.02 -10.60 13.65
CA VAL A 232 -2.57 -10.61 13.78
C VAL A 232 -2.14 -11.99 14.27
N ASN A 233 -1.15 -12.59 13.62
CA ASN A 233 -0.53 -13.82 14.10
C ASN A 233 0.91 -13.53 14.57
N PRO A 234 1.08 -13.28 15.87
CA PRO A 234 2.38 -12.89 16.41
C PRO A 234 3.37 -14.04 16.54
N LEU A 235 2.96 -15.30 16.31
CA LEU A 235 3.83 -16.48 16.38
C LEU A 235 4.63 -16.72 15.10
N SER A 236 4.72 -15.75 14.19
CA SER A 236 5.51 -15.86 12.95
C SER A 236 6.99 -15.50 13.18
N VAL A 237 7.59 -16.06 14.24
CA VAL A 237 9.03 -16.25 14.24
C VAL A 237 9.32 -17.20 13.08
N VAL A 238 10.13 -16.78 12.12
CA VAL A 238 10.71 -17.72 11.16
C VAL A 238 11.62 -18.64 11.98
N ALA A 239 11.04 -19.71 12.51
CA ALA A 239 11.76 -20.69 13.30
C ALA A 239 12.79 -21.35 12.36
N PRO A 240 14.10 -21.28 12.68
CA PRO A 240 15.09 -22.08 11.98
C PRO A 240 14.67 -23.56 12.07
N GLY A 241 14.98 -24.36 11.05
CA GLY A 241 14.59 -25.78 10.90
C GLY A 241 15.11 -26.76 11.96
N ILE A 242 15.31 -26.33 13.20
CA ILE A 242 15.85 -27.10 14.33
C ILE A 242 14.86 -27.27 15.49
N PHE A 243 13.66 -26.66 15.47
CA PHE A 243 12.68 -26.83 16.57
C PHE A 243 11.61 -27.91 16.34
N ARG A 244 11.85 -28.89 15.46
CA ARG A 244 10.99 -30.09 15.33
C ARG A 244 11.31 -31.22 16.31
N SER A 245 12.20 -31.02 17.28
CA SER A 245 12.66 -32.10 18.16
C SER A 245 12.49 -31.85 19.67
N ILE A 246 11.55 -31.00 20.10
CA ILE A 246 11.23 -30.87 21.55
C ILE A 246 9.77 -31.15 21.93
N PHE A 247 9.02 -31.79 21.03
CA PHE A 247 7.81 -32.52 21.41
C PHE A 247 8.00 -34.02 21.13
N GLU A 248 9.04 -34.62 21.73
CA GLU A 248 8.95 -36.05 22.08
C GLU A 248 8.34 -36.15 23.47
N TYR A 249 7.11 -36.66 23.51
CA TYR A 249 6.55 -37.26 24.70
C TYR A 249 7.48 -38.37 25.21
N ARG A 250 7.74 -38.37 26.52
CA ARG A 250 7.70 -39.58 27.34
C ARG A 250 6.73 -39.34 28.49
#